data_AF-A0A0K8W698-F1
#
_entry.id   AF-A0A0K8W698-F1
#
_cell.length_a   1.000
_cell.length_b   1.000
_cell.length_c   1.000
_cell.angle_alpha   90.00
_cell.angle_beta   90.00
_cell.angle_gamma   90.00
#
_symmetry.space_group_name_H-M   'P 1'
#
loop_
_entity.id
_entity.type
_entity.pdbx_description
1 polymer ?
#
loop_
_entity_poly.entity_id
_entity_poly.type
_entity_poly.pdbx_seq_one_letter_code
_entity_poly.pdbx_strand_id
1 'polypeptide(L)'
;MNPQVTLHLIRVLEKTVSPDKNELLSAKNFLEQAAEENLPEFLKALSDILVSISNSPVARMAAGLQLKNHLTSKDETVNLQYQQRWHQFPEDTREYIKKNILAALGTENTRPSSAAQCVAYVAVTELPSKGWPVLIQTLVNKVVADNSSEINREAALEAIGYICQDIRYGVLDHQSNQILTAIIHGMRKQEPSNHVRLAATTALHNSLEFTKANFEKDLERNFIMEVVCEATQSQDTRSNIWSLTWLKLCFP
;
A
#
# COMPACT_ATOMS: atom_id res chain seq x y z
N MET A 1 3.80 8.69 -23.75
CA MET A 1 2.54 8.27 -24.40
C MET A 1 1.89 9.46 -25.13
N ASN A 2 1.20 9.23 -26.25
CA ASN A 2 0.47 10.28 -26.99
C ASN A 2 -0.73 10.76 -26.14
N PRO A 3 -0.93 12.09 -25.91
CA PRO A 3 -2.04 12.62 -25.11
C PRO A 3 -3.43 12.11 -25.51
N GLN A 4 -3.64 11.80 -26.80
CA GLN A 4 -4.90 11.24 -27.28
C GLN A 4 -5.14 9.81 -26.78
N VAL A 5 -4.08 9.01 -26.65
CA VAL A 5 -4.16 7.63 -26.13
C VAL A 5 -4.47 7.65 -24.64
N THR A 6 -3.84 8.54 -23.88
CA THR A 6 -4.13 8.71 -22.45
C THR A 6 -5.59 9.15 -22.22
N LEU A 7 -6.10 10.10 -23.00
CA LEU A 7 -7.48 10.54 -22.90
C LEU A 7 -8.48 9.42 -23.25
N HIS A 8 -8.16 8.59 -24.25
CA HIS A 8 -8.98 7.44 -24.58
C HIS A 8 -9.00 6.41 -23.45
N LEU A 9 -7.84 6.10 -22.86
CA LEU A 9 -7.73 5.18 -21.73
C LEU A 9 -8.53 5.66 -20.52
N ILE A 10 -8.50 6.96 -20.19
CA ILE A 10 -9.32 7.54 -19.11
C ILE A 10 -10.81 7.28 -19.35
N ARG A 11 -11.31 7.53 -20.56
CA ARG A 11 -12.73 7.29 -20.91
C ARG A 11 -13.09 5.81 -20.81
N VAL A 12 -12.18 4.90 -21.21
CA VAL A 12 -12.40 3.46 -21.07
C VAL A 12 -12.47 3.06 -19.59
N LEU A 13 -11.57 3.59 -18.76
CA LEU A 13 -11.57 3.34 -17.32
C LEU A 13 -12.86 3.82 -16.65
N GLU A 14 -13.40 4.98 -17.03
CA GLU A 14 -14.67 5.48 -16.50
C GLU A 14 -15.86 4.57 -16.88
N LYS A 15 -15.80 3.90 -18.03
CA LYS A 15 -16.81 2.93 -18.46
C LYS A 15 -16.76 1.61 -17.68
N THR A 16 -15.70 1.33 -16.93
CA THR A 16 -15.61 0.12 -16.08
C THR A 16 -16.58 0.12 -14.90
N VAL A 17 -17.23 1.27 -14.62
CA VAL A 17 -18.29 1.39 -13.62
C VAL A 17 -19.66 1.69 -14.24
N SER A 18 -19.78 1.63 -15.57
CA SER A 18 -21.06 1.88 -16.26
C SER A 18 -22.09 0.81 -15.90
N PRO A 19 -23.37 1.18 -15.69
CA PRO A 19 -24.45 0.21 -15.50
C PRO A 19 -24.81 -0.53 -16.81
N ASP A 20 -24.37 -0.04 -17.98
CA ASP A 20 -24.56 -0.72 -19.25
C ASP A 20 -23.58 -1.89 -19.41
N LYS A 21 -24.14 -3.11 -19.55
CA LYS A 21 -23.37 -4.35 -19.70
C LYS A 21 -22.50 -4.36 -20.96
N ASN A 22 -22.94 -3.75 -22.05
CA ASN A 22 -22.18 -3.72 -23.30
C ASN A 22 -20.98 -2.76 -23.19
N GLU A 23 -21.18 -1.60 -22.58
CA GLU A 23 -20.08 -0.66 -22.32
C GLU A 23 -19.05 -1.25 -21.35
N LEU A 24 -19.52 -1.89 -20.28
CA LEU A 24 -18.67 -2.57 -19.31
C LEU A 24 -17.83 -3.67 -19.97
N LEU A 25 -18.45 -4.52 -20.80
CA LEU A 25 -17.77 -5.60 -21.49
C LEU A 25 -16.76 -5.07 -22.51
N SER A 26 -17.14 -4.05 -23.29
CA SER A 26 -16.24 -3.41 -24.25
C SER A 26 -15.03 -2.77 -23.55
N ALA A 27 -15.24 -2.12 -22.40
CA ALA A 27 -14.16 -1.55 -21.62
C ALA A 27 -13.21 -2.62 -21.08
N LYS A 28 -13.75 -3.73 -20.56
CA LYS A 28 -12.93 -4.86 -20.07
C LYS A 28 -12.09 -5.48 -21.19
N ASN A 29 -12.69 -5.79 -22.33
CA ASN A 29 -11.98 -6.37 -23.47
C ASN A 29 -10.85 -5.47 -23.96
N PHE A 30 -11.08 -4.14 -23.99
CA PHE A 30 -10.04 -3.18 -24.36
C PHE A 30 -8.86 -3.20 -23.38
N LEU A 31 -9.13 -3.23 -22.07
CA LEU A 31 -8.09 -3.25 -21.04
C LEU A 31 -7.29 -4.55 -21.06
N GLU A 32 -7.95 -5.68 -21.28
CA GLU A 32 -7.31 -6.99 -21.44
C GLU A 32 -6.40 -7.00 -22.68
N GLN A 33 -6.90 -6.53 -23.82
CA GLN A 33 -6.11 -6.43 -25.06
C GLN A 33 -4.89 -5.50 -24.90
N ALA A 34 -5.07 -4.35 -24.24
CA ALA A 34 -3.96 -3.42 -23.98
C ALA A 34 -2.87 -4.03 -23.08
N ALA A 35 -3.28 -4.83 -22.09
CA ALA A 35 -2.37 -5.55 -21.21
C ALA A 35 -1.61 -6.67 -21.95
N GLU A 36 -2.26 -7.36 -22.89
CA GLU A 36 -1.63 -8.40 -23.73
C GLU A 36 -0.64 -7.82 -24.74
N GLU A 37 -0.92 -6.66 -25.32
CA GLU A 37 -0.07 -6.02 -26.33
C GLU A 37 1.24 -5.48 -25.74
N ASN A 38 1.17 -4.67 -24.69
CA ASN A 38 2.36 -4.10 -24.04
C ASN A 38 2.08 -3.77 -22.57
N LEU A 39 2.19 -4.79 -21.71
CA LEU A 39 1.95 -4.64 -20.29
C LEU A 39 2.81 -3.55 -19.62
N PRO A 40 4.14 -3.43 -19.85
CA PRO A 40 4.94 -2.38 -19.22
C PRO A 40 4.43 -0.96 -19.50
N GLU A 41 4.15 -0.63 -20.77
CA GLU A 41 3.67 0.71 -21.15
C GLU A 41 2.21 0.92 -20.70
N PHE A 42 1.40 -0.14 -20.68
CA PHE A 42 0.05 -0.09 -20.12
C PHE A 42 0.05 0.23 -18.62
N LEU A 43 0.84 -0.46 -17.80
CA LEU A 43 0.95 -0.15 -16.36
C LEU A 43 1.53 1.24 -16.13
N LYS A 44 2.50 1.67 -16.95
CA LYS A 44 3.01 3.04 -16.92
C LYS A 44 1.90 4.06 -17.12
N ALA A 45 1.04 3.88 -18.13
CA ALA A 45 -0.09 4.76 -18.40
C ALA A 45 -1.13 4.77 -17.27
N LEU A 46 -1.44 3.61 -16.69
CA LEU A 46 -2.33 3.54 -15.54
C LEU A 46 -1.73 4.30 -14.34
N SER A 47 -0.42 4.22 -14.13
CA SER A 47 0.27 4.94 -13.04
C SER A 47 0.19 6.47 -13.23
N ASP A 48 0.27 6.96 -14.48
CA ASP A 48 0.09 8.38 -14.81
C ASP A 48 -1.34 8.85 -14.49
N ILE A 49 -2.33 8.02 -14.82
CA ILE A 49 -3.74 8.32 -14.55
C ILE A 49 -4.00 8.36 -13.04
N LEU A 50 -3.43 7.41 -12.29
CA LEU A 50 -3.58 7.29 -10.84
C LEU A 50 -3.02 8.49 -10.07
N VAL A 51 -1.80 8.93 -10.42
CA VAL A 51 -1.12 10.04 -9.72
C VAL A 51 -1.70 11.42 -10.07
N SER A 52 -2.32 11.54 -11.25
CA SER A 52 -2.85 12.82 -11.74
C SER A 52 -4.15 13.19 -11.04
N ILE A 53 -4.05 14.07 -10.03
CA ILE A 53 -5.19 14.58 -9.25
C ILE A 53 -6.22 15.40 -10.07
N SER A 54 -5.86 15.82 -11.28
CA SER A 54 -6.77 16.48 -12.22
C SER A 54 -7.77 15.53 -12.88
N ASN A 55 -7.51 14.21 -12.83
CA ASN A 55 -8.41 13.21 -13.39
C ASN A 55 -9.62 12.96 -12.47
N SER A 56 -10.69 12.43 -13.04
CA SER A 56 -11.89 12.09 -12.26
C SER A 56 -11.55 11.03 -11.19
N PRO A 57 -12.18 11.09 -9.99
CA PRO A 57 -11.97 10.08 -8.95
C PRO A 57 -12.27 8.66 -9.43
N VAL A 58 -13.24 8.51 -10.33
CA VAL A 58 -13.62 7.23 -10.94
C VAL A 58 -12.48 6.68 -11.80
N ALA A 59 -11.91 7.49 -12.69
CA ALA A 59 -10.79 7.07 -13.53
C ALA A 59 -9.57 6.67 -12.70
N ARG A 60 -9.27 7.44 -11.65
CA ARG A 60 -8.15 7.16 -10.73
C ARG A 60 -8.34 5.84 -9.98
N MET A 61 -9.53 5.63 -9.41
CA MET A 61 -9.88 4.39 -8.72
C MET A 61 -9.81 3.19 -9.66
N ALA A 62 -10.36 3.31 -10.87
CA ALA A 62 -10.29 2.26 -11.89
C ALA A 62 -8.84 1.97 -12.31
N ALA A 63 -8.01 2.99 -12.50
CA ALA A 63 -6.60 2.83 -12.82
C ALA A 63 -5.82 2.11 -11.71
N GLY A 64 -6.03 2.51 -10.45
CA GLY A 64 -5.43 1.85 -9.29
C GLY A 64 -5.86 0.38 -9.16
N LEU A 65 -7.14 0.09 -9.42
CA LEU A 65 -7.66 -1.28 -9.42
C LEU A 65 -7.01 -2.13 -10.52
N GLN A 66 -6.89 -1.61 -11.74
CA GLN A 66 -6.25 -2.31 -12.85
C GLN A 66 -4.75 -2.55 -12.58
N LEU A 67 -4.02 -1.54 -12.10
CA LEU A 67 -2.63 -1.69 -11.67
C LEU A 67 -2.49 -2.82 -10.66
N LYS A 68 -3.31 -2.80 -9.61
CA LYS A 68 -3.29 -3.83 -8.57
C LYS A 68 -3.54 -5.22 -9.17
N ASN A 69 -4.56 -5.39 -10.01
CA ASN A 69 -4.92 -6.70 -10.57
C ASN A 69 -3.80 -7.31 -11.44
N HIS A 70 -2.91 -6.50 -11.99
CA HIS A 70 -1.75 -6.96 -12.75
C HIS A 70 -0.47 -7.12 -11.90
N LEU A 71 -0.45 -6.58 -10.69
CA LEU A 71 0.68 -6.66 -9.76
C LEU A 71 0.51 -7.75 -8.70
N THR A 72 -0.73 -8.14 -8.38
CA THR A 72 -1.01 -9.12 -7.32
C THR A 72 -2.14 -10.09 -7.69
N SER A 73 -2.10 -11.25 -7.05
CA SER A 73 -3.18 -12.23 -7.01
C SER A 73 -3.30 -12.81 -5.61
N LYS A 74 -4.49 -13.30 -5.26
CA LYS A 74 -4.70 -14.09 -4.04
C LYS A 74 -4.04 -15.47 -4.12
N ASP A 75 -3.74 -15.93 -5.33
CA ASP A 75 -3.01 -17.17 -5.56
C ASP A 75 -1.50 -16.89 -5.51
N GLU A 76 -0.81 -17.55 -4.57
CA GLU A 76 0.63 -17.38 -4.34
C GLU A 76 1.46 -17.75 -5.58
N THR A 77 1.05 -18.76 -6.35
CA THR A 77 1.73 -19.17 -7.57
C THR A 77 1.63 -18.09 -8.64
N VAL A 78 0.43 -17.52 -8.82
CA VAL A 78 0.21 -16.41 -9.76
C VAL A 78 0.96 -15.17 -9.30
N ASN A 79 1.01 -14.91 -8.00
CA ASN A 79 1.73 -13.77 -7.44
C ASN A 79 3.23 -13.88 -7.74
N LEU A 80 3.85 -15.05 -7.56
CA LEU A 80 5.24 -15.29 -7.94
C LEU A 80 5.50 -15.07 -9.44
N GLN A 81 4.57 -15.48 -10.31
CA GLN A 81 4.67 -15.21 -11.75
C GLN A 81 4.63 -13.70 -12.04
N TYR A 82 3.79 -12.94 -11.35
CA TYR A 82 3.73 -11.49 -11.49
C TYR A 82 5.02 -10.82 -11.03
N GLN A 83 5.62 -11.28 -9.92
CA GLN A 83 6.92 -10.80 -9.45
C GLN A 83 8.01 -11.08 -10.49
N GLN A 84 8.06 -12.27 -11.07
CA GLN A 84 9.03 -12.61 -12.13
C GLN A 84 8.83 -11.76 -13.38
N ARG A 85 7.58 -11.59 -13.81
CA ARG A 85 7.21 -10.73 -14.94
C ARG A 85 7.61 -9.27 -14.71
N TRP A 86 7.41 -8.76 -13.49
CA TRP A 86 7.82 -7.41 -13.11
C TRP A 86 9.33 -7.20 -13.32
N HIS A 87 10.17 -8.14 -12.90
CA HIS A 87 11.63 -8.05 -13.09
C HIS A 87 12.07 -8.03 -14.57
N GLN A 88 11.24 -8.52 -15.50
CA GLN A 88 11.52 -8.46 -16.93
C GLN A 88 11.25 -7.08 -17.53
N PHE A 89 10.59 -6.19 -16.79
CA PHE A 89 10.31 -4.84 -17.27
C PHE A 89 11.58 -4.00 -17.32
N PRO A 90 11.70 -3.09 -18.31
CA PRO A 90 12.79 -2.12 -18.34
C PRO A 90 12.88 -1.34 -17.03
N GLU A 91 14.10 -1.13 -16.54
CA GLU A 91 14.36 -0.45 -15.27
C GLU A 91 13.72 0.94 -15.21
N ASP A 92 13.85 1.73 -16.28
CA ASP A 92 13.22 3.05 -16.39
C ASP A 92 11.69 3.00 -16.22
N THR A 93 11.04 1.96 -16.74
CA THR A 93 9.59 1.78 -16.59
C THR A 93 9.23 1.41 -15.16
N ARG A 94 10.01 0.54 -14.51
CA ARG A 94 9.82 0.18 -13.11
C ARG A 94 10.01 1.38 -12.19
N GLU A 95 11.08 2.15 -12.37
CA GLU A 95 11.33 3.38 -11.60
C GLU A 95 10.21 4.41 -11.77
N TYR A 96 9.73 4.58 -13.00
CA TYR A 96 8.63 5.49 -13.29
C TYR A 96 7.33 5.09 -12.58
N ILE A 97 6.96 3.81 -12.66
CA ILE A 97 5.78 3.29 -11.97
C ILE A 97 5.94 3.43 -10.45
N LYS A 98 7.10 3.03 -9.89
CA LYS A 98 7.44 3.17 -8.45
C LYS A 98 7.25 4.60 -7.97
N LYS A 99 7.78 5.58 -8.72
CA LYS A 99 7.62 7.01 -8.42
C LYS A 99 6.15 7.42 -8.40
N ASN A 100 5.39 7.03 -9.42
CA ASN A 100 3.99 7.43 -9.57
C ASN A 100 3.07 6.83 -8.50
N ILE A 101 3.19 5.54 -8.20
CA ILE A 101 2.37 4.90 -7.17
C ILE A 101 2.67 5.46 -5.77
N LEU A 102 3.94 5.78 -5.49
CA LEU A 102 4.33 6.39 -4.22
C LEU A 102 3.85 7.84 -4.11
N ALA A 103 3.85 8.60 -5.21
CA ALA A 103 3.32 9.95 -5.26
C ALA A 103 1.78 9.98 -5.16
N ALA A 104 1.10 8.95 -5.68
CA ALA A 104 -0.36 8.81 -5.56
C ALA A 104 -0.81 8.50 -4.12
N LEU A 105 0.07 7.92 -3.30
CA LEU A 105 -0.23 7.57 -1.91
C LEU A 105 -0.63 8.79 -1.09
N GLY A 106 -1.86 8.80 -0.58
CA GLY A 106 -2.44 9.90 0.19
C GLY A 106 -3.16 10.96 -0.64
N THR A 107 -3.25 10.78 -1.96
CA THR A 107 -4.03 11.65 -2.87
C THR A 107 -5.37 11.03 -3.27
N GLU A 108 -5.57 9.76 -2.97
CA GLU A 108 -6.82 9.04 -3.20
C GLU A 108 -7.78 9.22 -2.02
N ASN A 109 -9.08 9.28 -2.32
CA ASN A 109 -10.13 9.28 -1.29
C ASN A 109 -10.78 7.89 -1.11
N THR A 110 -10.30 6.89 -1.84
CA THR A 110 -10.80 5.51 -1.73
C THR A 110 -10.22 4.84 -0.49
N ARG A 111 -11.08 4.20 0.30
CA ARG A 111 -10.69 3.40 1.46
C ARG A 111 -11.16 1.94 1.24
N PRO A 112 -10.26 0.95 1.16
CA PRO A 112 -8.79 1.05 1.27
C PRO A 112 -8.12 1.72 0.07
N SER A 113 -6.91 2.26 0.24
CA SER A 113 -6.16 2.91 -0.85
C SER A 113 -5.65 1.88 -1.87
N SER A 114 -5.90 2.14 -3.15
CA SER A 114 -5.38 1.30 -4.24
C SER A 114 -3.88 1.53 -4.43
N ALA A 115 -3.40 2.77 -4.26
CA ALA A 115 -1.97 3.08 -4.27
C ALA A 115 -1.22 2.37 -3.15
N ALA A 116 -1.76 2.29 -1.93
CA ALA A 116 -1.14 1.57 -0.81
C ALA A 116 -0.91 0.09 -1.14
N GLN A 117 -1.90 -0.55 -1.76
CA GLN A 117 -1.78 -1.94 -2.22
C GLN A 117 -0.74 -2.08 -3.33
N CYS A 118 -0.76 -1.21 -4.35
CA CYS A 118 0.24 -1.24 -5.42
C CYS A 118 1.67 -1.06 -4.90
N VAL A 119 1.87 -0.11 -3.97
CA VAL A 119 3.16 0.11 -3.31
C VAL A 119 3.63 -1.16 -2.61
N ALA A 120 2.76 -1.81 -1.84
CA ALA A 120 3.11 -3.00 -1.09
C ALA A 120 3.55 -4.17 -1.99
N TYR A 121 2.81 -4.45 -3.07
CA TYR A 121 3.15 -5.56 -3.96
C TYR A 121 4.46 -5.35 -4.73
N VAL A 122 4.69 -4.11 -5.19
CA VAL A 122 5.97 -3.78 -5.83
C VAL A 122 7.12 -3.83 -4.80
N ALA A 123 6.87 -3.41 -3.56
CA ALA A 123 7.84 -3.47 -2.48
C ALA A 123 8.25 -4.91 -2.12
N VAL A 124 7.30 -5.85 -2.05
CA VAL A 124 7.60 -7.27 -1.79
C VAL A 124 8.54 -7.86 -2.84
N THR A 125 8.47 -7.33 -4.06
CA THR A 125 9.31 -7.73 -5.20
C THR A 125 10.68 -7.05 -5.17
N GLU A 126 10.73 -5.74 -4.91
CA GLU A 126 11.92 -4.90 -5.06
C GLU A 126 12.79 -4.80 -3.80
N LEU A 127 12.22 -4.91 -2.60
CA LEU A 127 12.97 -4.79 -1.35
C LEU A 127 13.98 -5.94 -1.14
N PRO A 128 13.67 -7.22 -1.44
CA PRO A 128 14.66 -8.30 -1.30
C PRO A 128 15.90 -8.11 -2.17
N SER A 129 15.77 -7.44 -3.33
CA SER A 129 16.87 -7.13 -4.24
C SER A 129 17.45 -5.72 -4.04
N LYS A 130 17.01 -5.00 -3.00
CA LYS A 130 17.40 -3.60 -2.70
C LYS A 130 17.09 -2.62 -3.84
N GLY A 131 16.13 -2.95 -4.71
CA GLY A 131 15.72 -2.13 -5.86
C GLY A 131 14.86 -0.91 -5.48
N TRP A 132 14.47 -0.75 -4.22
CA TRP A 132 13.68 0.41 -3.78
C TRP A 132 14.12 0.98 -2.42
N PRO A 133 15.35 1.50 -2.30
CA PRO A 133 15.94 1.86 -1.00
C PRO A 133 15.23 3.03 -0.29
N VAL A 134 14.60 3.93 -1.05
CA VAL A 134 13.94 5.13 -0.50
C VAL A 134 12.54 4.87 0.07
N LEU A 135 11.98 3.68 -0.15
CA LEU A 135 10.57 3.40 0.12
C LEU A 135 10.22 3.54 1.61
N ILE A 136 10.89 2.76 2.47
CA ILE A 136 10.54 2.72 3.91
C ILE A 136 10.69 4.10 4.55
N GLN A 137 11.79 4.80 4.26
CA GLN A 137 12.00 6.15 4.79
C GLN A 137 10.88 7.11 4.34
N THR A 138 10.41 7.00 3.09
CA THR A 138 9.33 7.83 2.56
C THR A 138 8.00 7.52 3.26
N LEU A 139 7.68 6.24 3.47
CA LEU A 139 6.47 5.84 4.19
C LEU A 139 6.50 6.32 5.65
N VAL A 140 7.63 6.15 6.33
CA VAL A 140 7.84 6.63 7.70
C VAL A 140 7.65 8.15 7.77
N ASN A 141 8.26 8.91 6.86
CA ASN A 141 8.11 10.37 6.81
C ASN A 141 6.66 10.79 6.58
N LYS A 142 5.90 10.08 5.73
CA LYS A 142 4.47 10.34 5.53
C LYS A 142 3.64 10.10 6.79
N VAL A 143 4.10 9.27 7.74
CA VAL A 143 3.40 9.05 9.00
C VAL A 143 3.80 10.07 10.07
N VAL A 144 5.10 10.33 10.22
CA VAL A 144 5.62 11.09 11.38
C VAL A 144 5.78 12.59 11.14
N ALA A 145 5.68 13.07 9.90
CA ALA A 145 5.80 14.49 9.62
C ALA A 145 4.61 15.29 10.20
N ASP A 146 4.90 16.38 10.90
CA ASP A 146 3.91 17.21 11.58
C ASP A 146 2.85 17.79 10.62
N ASN A 147 3.23 18.05 9.37
CA ASN A 147 2.35 18.58 8.34
C ASN A 147 1.62 17.51 7.52
N SER A 148 1.76 16.22 7.90
CA SER A 148 1.09 15.14 7.17
C SER A 148 -0.41 15.12 7.45
N SER A 149 -1.21 15.01 6.38
CA SER A 149 -2.66 14.89 6.49
C SER A 149 -3.06 13.50 7.01
N GLU A 150 -4.27 13.41 7.57
CA GLU A 150 -4.88 12.13 7.99
C GLU A 150 -4.79 11.06 6.88
N ILE A 151 -5.17 11.43 5.65
CA ILE A 151 -5.18 10.52 4.50
C ILE A 151 -3.76 10.04 4.15
N ASN A 152 -2.75 10.90 4.26
CA ASN A 152 -1.36 10.50 4.04
C ASN A 152 -0.89 9.51 5.10
N ARG A 153 -1.19 9.77 6.38
CA ARG A 153 -0.82 8.87 7.49
C ARG A 153 -1.52 7.52 7.35
N GLU A 154 -2.83 7.53 7.11
CA GLU A 154 -3.64 6.32 6.91
C GLU A 154 -3.10 5.49 5.74
N ALA A 155 -2.93 6.08 4.55
CA ALA A 155 -2.47 5.35 3.37
C ALA A 155 -1.03 4.82 3.52
N ALA A 156 -0.15 5.57 4.19
CA ALA A 156 1.21 5.11 4.47
C ALA A 156 1.24 3.94 5.46
N LEU A 157 0.41 3.97 6.51
CA LEU A 157 0.28 2.86 7.46
C LEU A 157 -0.38 1.63 6.82
N GLU A 158 -1.37 1.81 5.93
CA GLU A 158 -1.92 0.71 5.13
C GLU A 158 -0.83 0.06 4.27
N ALA A 159 -0.03 0.87 3.56
CA ALA A 159 1.07 0.36 2.74
C ALA A 159 2.11 -0.39 3.58
N ILE A 160 2.51 0.17 4.75
CA ILE A 160 3.38 -0.52 5.70
C ILE A 160 2.76 -1.85 6.10
N GLY A 161 1.49 -1.86 6.56
CA GLY A 161 0.82 -3.08 7.01
C GLY A 161 0.76 -4.18 5.95
N TYR A 162 0.48 -3.83 4.68
CA TYR A 162 0.50 -4.79 3.59
C TYR A 162 1.92 -5.31 3.27
N ILE A 163 2.94 -4.44 3.31
CA ILE A 163 4.33 -4.87 3.13
C ILE A 163 4.70 -5.87 4.24
N CYS A 164 4.42 -5.53 5.50
CA CYS A 164 4.72 -6.37 6.65
C CYS A 164 4.08 -7.76 6.56
N GLN A 165 2.89 -7.84 5.97
CA GLN A 165 2.15 -9.09 5.82
C GLN A 165 2.77 -10.06 4.80
N ASP A 166 3.22 -9.53 3.67
CA ASP A 166 3.56 -10.36 2.49
C ASP A 166 5.09 -10.46 2.25
N ILE A 167 5.90 -9.64 2.91
CA ILE A 167 7.36 -9.65 2.76
C ILE A 167 8.00 -10.85 3.47
N ARG A 168 9.03 -11.43 2.86
CA ARG A 168 9.80 -12.52 3.48
C ARG A 168 10.54 -12.05 4.74
N TYR A 169 10.59 -12.92 5.75
CA TYR A 169 11.37 -12.72 6.97
C TYR A 169 12.84 -12.37 6.68
N GLY A 170 13.42 -11.48 7.48
CA GLY A 170 14.81 -11.03 7.36
C GLY A 170 15.03 -9.85 6.40
N VAL A 171 14.10 -9.55 5.49
CA VAL A 171 14.27 -8.46 4.51
C VAL A 171 14.22 -7.07 5.18
N LEU A 172 13.37 -6.92 6.20
CA LEU A 172 13.12 -5.64 6.88
C LEU A 172 13.90 -5.45 8.18
N ASP A 173 14.77 -6.38 8.59
CA ASP A 173 15.42 -6.36 9.89
C ASP A 173 16.20 -5.07 10.16
N HIS A 174 16.87 -4.53 9.15
CA HIS A 174 17.60 -3.26 9.27
C HIS A 174 16.71 -2.02 9.37
N GLN A 175 15.44 -2.15 8.95
CA GLN A 175 14.46 -1.07 8.88
C GLN A 175 13.35 -1.21 9.93
N SER A 176 13.35 -2.30 10.71
CA SER A 176 12.31 -2.64 11.70
C SER A 176 12.07 -1.51 12.71
N ASN A 177 13.13 -0.88 13.21
CA ASN A 177 13.03 0.27 14.14
C ASN A 177 12.29 1.46 13.53
N GLN A 178 12.56 1.76 12.25
CA GLN A 178 11.92 2.89 11.57
C GLN A 178 10.44 2.59 11.32
N ILE A 179 10.14 1.36 10.89
CA ILE A 179 8.77 0.88 10.68
C ILE A 179 7.97 0.92 11.98
N LEU A 180 8.52 0.38 13.07
CA LEU A 180 7.91 0.44 14.39
C LEU A 180 7.70 1.88 14.87
N THR A 181 8.65 2.77 14.62
CA THR A 181 8.49 4.19 14.99
C THR A 181 7.27 4.80 14.31
N ALA A 182 7.06 4.54 13.01
CA ALA A 182 5.89 5.01 12.29
C ALA A 182 4.59 4.37 12.81
N ILE A 183 4.57 3.05 13.00
CA ILE A 183 3.41 2.32 13.51
C ILE A 183 3.00 2.85 14.89
N ILE A 184 3.95 2.92 15.82
CA ILE A 184 3.69 3.38 17.18
C ILE A 184 3.26 4.85 17.18
N HIS A 185 3.82 5.70 16.32
CA HIS A 185 3.36 7.09 16.15
C HIS A 185 1.88 7.16 15.76
N GLY A 186 1.43 6.31 14.82
CA GLY A 186 0.02 6.24 14.40
C GLY A 186 -0.94 5.66 15.46
N MET A 187 -0.44 4.89 16.43
CA MET A 187 -1.25 4.29 17.49
C MET A 187 -1.43 5.18 18.72
N ARG A 188 -0.66 6.27 18.84
CA ARG A 188 -0.66 7.11 20.04
C ARG A 188 -2.04 7.65 20.35
N LYS A 189 -2.32 7.82 21.64
CA LYS A 189 -3.56 8.45 22.13
C LYS A 189 -3.79 9.86 21.56
N GLN A 190 -2.72 10.58 21.22
CA GLN A 190 -2.78 11.92 20.64
C GLN A 190 -3.16 11.95 19.16
N GLU A 191 -3.06 10.83 18.41
CA GLU A 191 -3.52 10.78 17.02
C GLU A 191 -5.04 10.99 17.01
N PRO A 192 -5.59 12.04 16.36
CA PRO A 192 -7.03 12.30 16.39
C PRO A 192 -7.84 11.28 15.59
N SER A 193 -7.32 10.76 14.47
CA SER A 193 -8.09 9.92 13.56
C SER A 193 -8.17 8.46 14.01
N ASN A 194 -9.40 7.95 14.16
CA ASN A 194 -9.66 6.51 14.35
C ASN A 194 -9.15 5.67 13.17
N HIS A 195 -9.19 6.21 11.94
CA HIS A 195 -8.75 5.49 10.75
C HIS A 195 -7.24 5.25 10.76
N VAL A 196 -6.47 6.29 11.12
CA VAL A 196 -5.02 6.20 11.29
C VAL A 196 -4.67 5.21 12.40
N ARG A 197 -5.34 5.30 13.57
CA ARG A 197 -5.10 4.36 14.68
C ARG A 197 -5.40 2.90 14.30
N LEU A 198 -6.48 2.67 13.57
CA LEU A 198 -6.85 1.33 13.10
C LEU A 198 -5.80 0.80 12.11
N ALA A 199 -5.43 1.59 11.10
CA ALA A 199 -4.39 1.22 10.14
C ALA A 199 -3.05 0.90 10.82
N ALA A 200 -2.67 1.72 11.82
CA ALA A 200 -1.46 1.49 12.60
C ALA A 200 -1.53 0.19 13.42
N THR A 201 -2.65 -0.06 14.11
CA THR A 201 -2.82 -1.29 14.90
C THR A 201 -2.80 -2.53 14.02
N THR A 202 -3.43 -2.48 12.84
CA THR A 202 -3.37 -3.57 11.85
C THR A 202 -1.94 -3.76 11.31
N ALA A 203 -1.21 -2.68 11.04
CA ALA A 203 0.19 -2.75 10.64
C ALA A 203 1.08 -3.35 11.74
N LEU A 204 0.82 -3.03 13.02
CA LEU A 204 1.54 -3.61 14.15
C LEU A 204 1.33 -5.13 14.23
N HIS A 205 0.09 -5.59 14.03
CA HIS A 205 -0.25 -7.01 13.96
C HIS A 205 0.52 -7.73 12.87
N ASN A 206 0.56 -7.16 11.67
CA ASN A 206 1.30 -7.75 10.56
C ASN A 206 2.83 -7.66 10.74
N SER A 207 3.31 -6.81 11.65
CA SER A 207 4.76 -6.64 11.89
C SER A 207 5.38 -7.59 12.91
N LEU A 208 4.55 -8.38 13.60
CA LEU A 208 4.98 -9.17 14.76
C LEU A 208 6.21 -10.03 14.51
N GLU A 209 6.27 -10.71 13.37
CA GLU A 209 7.35 -11.66 13.06
C GLU A 209 8.74 -11.03 13.11
N PHE A 210 8.92 -9.80 12.63
CA PHE A 210 10.23 -9.14 12.56
C PHE A 210 10.47 -8.09 13.65
N THR A 211 9.55 -7.95 14.61
CA THR A 211 9.74 -7.06 15.79
C THR A 211 10.39 -7.79 16.97
N LYS A 212 10.71 -9.09 16.84
CA LYS A 212 11.27 -9.92 17.92
C LYS A 212 12.51 -9.29 18.60
N ALA A 213 13.44 -8.76 17.82
CA ALA A 213 14.65 -8.11 18.36
C ALA A 213 14.33 -6.84 19.16
N ASN A 214 13.23 -6.15 18.86
CA ASN A 214 12.76 -5.00 19.62
C ASN A 214 12.20 -5.41 20.98
N PHE A 215 11.54 -6.57 21.07
CA PHE A 215 11.01 -7.09 22.34
C PHE A 215 12.10 -7.60 23.29
N GLU A 216 13.27 -7.97 22.77
CA GLU A 216 14.43 -8.33 23.60
C GLU A 216 15.02 -7.11 24.34
N LYS A 217 14.68 -5.88 23.93
CA LYS A 217 15.12 -4.65 24.57
C LYS A 217 14.03 -4.10 25.48
N ASP A 218 14.30 -4.04 26.77
CA ASP A 218 13.32 -3.66 27.79
C ASP A 218 12.63 -2.30 27.52
N LEU A 219 13.39 -1.29 27.09
CA LEU A 219 12.84 0.04 26.81
C LEU A 219 11.87 0.03 25.62
N GLU A 220 12.25 -0.64 24.52
CA GLU A 220 11.43 -0.72 23.31
C GLU A 220 10.18 -1.57 23.56
N ARG A 221 10.35 -2.73 24.22
CA ARG A 221 9.24 -3.59 24.63
C ARG A 221 8.24 -2.86 25.50
N ASN A 222 8.69 -2.21 26.57
CA ASN A 222 7.81 -1.53 27.52
C ASN A 222 7.02 -0.41 26.83
N PHE A 223 7.67 0.32 25.92
CA PHE A 223 7.00 1.37 25.15
C PHE A 223 5.95 0.83 24.17
N ILE A 224 6.25 -0.25 23.45
CA ILE A 224 5.26 -0.92 22.58
C ILE A 224 4.07 -1.39 23.41
N MET A 225 4.33 -2.04 24.55
CA MET A 225 3.29 -2.54 25.44
C MET A 225 2.41 -1.42 26.02
N GLU A 226 3.00 -0.30 26.41
CA GLU A 226 2.26 0.88 26.88
C GLU A 226 1.28 1.36 25.81
N VAL A 227 1.75 1.58 24.58
CA VAL A 227 0.93 2.09 23.48
C VAL A 227 -0.18 1.11 23.08
N VAL A 228 0.12 -0.19 23.04
CA VAL A 228 -0.90 -1.21 22.76
C VAL A 228 -1.96 -1.27 23.86
N CYS A 229 -1.54 -1.24 25.13
CA CYS A 229 -2.45 -1.22 26.27
C CYS A 229 -3.35 0.02 26.24
N GLU A 230 -2.82 1.21 25.92
CA GLU A 230 -3.63 2.40 25.71
C GLU A 230 -4.63 2.23 24.56
N ALA A 231 -4.22 1.62 23.45
CA ALA A 231 -5.10 1.36 22.30
C ALA A 231 -6.25 0.39 22.63
N THR A 232 -6.07 -0.53 23.60
CA THR A 232 -7.18 -1.35 24.13
C THR A 232 -8.23 -0.51 24.86
N GLN A 233 -7.89 0.70 25.33
CA GLN A 233 -8.87 1.58 25.99
C GLN A 233 -9.56 2.53 25.00
N SER A 234 -9.33 2.35 23.69
CA SER A 234 -9.97 3.15 22.64
C SER A 234 -11.48 2.94 22.62
N GLN A 235 -12.22 4.02 22.39
CA GLN A 235 -13.67 3.97 22.17
C GLN A 235 -14.03 3.33 20.80
N ASP A 236 -13.07 3.22 19.87
CA ASP A 236 -13.28 2.50 18.61
C ASP A 236 -13.11 0.99 18.82
N THR A 237 -14.22 0.27 18.71
CA THR A 237 -14.30 -1.19 18.91
C THR A 237 -13.31 -1.97 18.02
N ARG A 238 -13.06 -1.51 16.79
CA ARG A 238 -12.14 -2.20 15.87
C ARG A 238 -10.70 -2.08 16.36
N SER A 239 -10.24 -0.86 16.67
CA SER A 239 -8.91 -0.63 17.23
C SER A 239 -8.70 -1.40 18.54
N ASN A 240 -9.73 -1.45 19.40
CA ASN A 240 -9.73 -2.25 20.63
C ASN A 240 -9.54 -3.76 20.34
N ILE A 241 -10.36 -4.34 19.44
CA ILE A 241 -10.28 -5.77 19.10
C ILE A 241 -8.90 -6.13 18.55
N TRP A 242 -8.36 -5.33 17.63
CA TRP A 242 -7.04 -5.60 17.05
C TRP A 242 -5.92 -5.54 18.11
N SER A 243 -5.98 -4.57 19.02
CA SER A 243 -5.01 -4.45 20.11
C SER A 243 -5.09 -5.64 21.09
N LEU A 244 -6.30 -6.09 21.42
CA LEU A 244 -6.50 -7.28 22.27
C LEU A 244 -6.02 -8.56 21.58
N THR A 245 -6.29 -8.72 20.28
CA THR A 245 -5.80 -9.86 19.50
C THR A 245 -4.28 -9.89 19.46
N TRP A 246 -3.66 -8.72 19.30
CA TRP A 246 -2.21 -8.59 19.32
C TRP A 246 -1.59 -9.02 20.66
N LEU A 247 -2.17 -8.59 21.79
CA LEU A 247 -1.70 -8.97 23.13
C LEU A 247 -1.75 -10.49 23.34
N LYS A 248 -2.82 -11.14 22.88
CA LYS A 248 -2.96 -12.61 22.97
C LYS A 248 -1.89 -13.36 22.18
N LEU A 249 -1.43 -12.81 21.06
CA LEU A 249 -0.40 -13.45 20.24
C LEU A 249 1.00 -13.30 20.82
N CYS A 250 1.28 -12.18 21.49
CA CYS A 250 2.59 -11.94 22.12
C CYS A 250 2.78 -12.69 23.44
N PHE A 251 1.68 -13.00 24.15
CA PHE A 251 1.69 -13.65 25.45
C PHE A 251 0.68 -14.82 25.47
N PRO A 252 1.02 -15.97 24.84
CA PRO A 252 0.21 -17.18 24.89
C PRO A 252 0.14 -17.81 26.29
#